data_AF-A0A2E5JIA0-F1
#
_entry.id   AF-A0A2E5JIA0-F1
#
_cell.length_a   1.000
_cell.length_b   1.000
_cell.length_c   1.000
_cell.angle_alpha   90.00
_cell.angle_beta   90.00
_cell.angle_gamma   90.00
#
_symmetry.space_group_name_H-M   'P 1'
#
loop_
_entity.id
_entity.type
_entity.pdbx_description
1 polymer ?
#
loop_
_entity_poly.entity_id
_entity_poly.type
_entity_poly.pdbx_seq_one_letter_code
_entity_poly.pdbx_strand_id
1 'polypeptide(L)'
;MLHPSLSFLAIAQALLVDKIFLKEKTKWYRRQVLKYASFGYALCAIVLLSEGEALRDLGWHVTSVLESAWFAFTRKAFFSLAPVGVAVIATKLLIKKAGHHPWRLSGDIEPYKQIFISWLVVVIFSLTLTPIMGIDFSSVWPLVILSVLPLELLFQTISRLRSSRNMIYLIYILICLLDSHFEGRVKIFLRLFGIDS
;
A
#
# COMPACT_ATOMS: atom_id res chain seq x y z
N MET A 1 0.74 12.19 -13.45
CA MET A 1 -0.66 12.19 -13.93
C MET A 1 -1.29 10.87 -13.50
N LEU A 2 -2.61 10.74 -13.40
CA LEU A 2 -3.21 9.44 -13.08
C LEU A 2 -3.17 8.59 -14.36
N HIS A 3 -2.31 7.58 -14.41
CA HIS A 3 -2.26 6.67 -15.54
C HIS A 3 -3.66 6.03 -15.75
N PRO A 4 -4.20 5.98 -16.97
CA PRO A 4 -5.61 5.61 -17.17
C PRO A 4 -5.91 4.15 -16.82
N SER A 5 -4.91 3.27 -16.83
CA SER A 5 -5.00 1.90 -16.30
C SER A 5 -5.31 1.85 -14.78
N LEU A 6 -4.94 2.88 -14.01
CA LEU A 6 -5.34 3.01 -12.59
C LEU A 6 -6.83 3.27 -12.42
N SER A 7 -7.49 3.94 -13.39
CA SER A 7 -8.93 4.17 -13.34
C SER A 7 -9.71 2.86 -13.49
N PHE A 8 -9.26 1.95 -14.37
CA PHE A 8 -9.84 0.61 -14.49
C PHE A 8 -9.63 -0.21 -13.22
N LEU A 9 -8.42 -0.18 -12.65
CA LEU A 9 -8.14 -0.81 -11.37
C LEU A 9 -9.04 -0.27 -10.26
N ALA A 10 -9.26 1.04 -10.21
CA ALA A 10 -10.12 1.67 -9.20
C ALA A 10 -11.57 1.19 -9.30
N ILE A 11 -12.10 1.02 -10.52
CA ILE A 11 -13.44 0.44 -10.75
C ILE A 11 -13.48 -1.02 -10.29
N ALA A 12 -12.46 -1.82 -10.63
CA ALA A 12 -12.39 -3.21 -10.21
C ALA A 12 -12.32 -3.34 -8.67
N GLN A 13 -11.49 -2.53 -8.02
CA GLN A 13 -11.40 -2.47 -6.55
C GLN A 13 -12.71 -1.97 -5.93
N ALA A 14 -13.43 -1.05 -6.57
CA ALA A 14 -14.75 -0.59 -6.12
C ALA A 14 -15.76 -1.74 -6.06
N LEU A 15 -15.83 -2.52 -7.13
CA LEU A 15 -16.71 -3.68 -7.21
C LEU A 15 -16.32 -4.73 -6.17
N LEU A 16 -15.02 -4.94 -5.96
CA LEU A 16 -14.49 -5.86 -4.98
C LEU A 16 -14.89 -5.46 -3.56
N VAL A 17 -14.77 -4.16 -3.23
CA VAL A 17 -15.19 -3.62 -1.93
C VAL A 17 -16.69 -3.80 -1.72
N ASP A 18 -17.54 -3.42 -2.70
CA ASP A 18 -19.01 -3.52 -2.54
C ASP A 18 -19.51 -4.97 -2.45
N LYS A 19 -18.99 -5.88 -3.30
CA LYS A 19 -19.53 -7.24 -3.45
C LYS A 19 -18.90 -8.25 -2.50
N ILE A 20 -17.62 -8.11 -2.22
CA ILE A 20 -16.87 -9.11 -1.44
C ILE A 20 -16.65 -8.60 -0.02
N PHE A 21 -16.03 -7.43 0.16
CA PHE A 21 -15.60 -6.99 1.50
C PHE A 21 -16.75 -6.45 2.37
N LEU A 22 -17.76 -5.83 1.76
CA LEU A 22 -18.88 -5.24 2.49
C LEU A 22 -20.13 -6.14 2.54
N LYS A 23 -20.05 -7.40 2.09
CA LYS A 23 -21.20 -8.30 1.99
C LYS A 23 -21.92 -8.50 3.33
N GLU A 24 -21.16 -8.60 4.41
CA GLU A 24 -21.68 -8.86 5.77
C GLU A 24 -22.04 -7.57 6.54
N LYS A 25 -21.82 -6.39 5.95
CA LYS A 25 -22.10 -5.11 6.60
C LYS A 25 -23.50 -4.61 6.31
N THR A 26 -24.02 -3.75 7.19
CA THR A 26 -25.38 -3.18 7.05
C THR A 26 -25.51 -2.36 5.76
N LYS A 27 -26.72 -2.34 5.19
CA LYS A 27 -27.03 -1.52 4.00
C LYS A 27 -26.70 -0.03 4.22
N TRP A 28 -26.88 0.47 5.44
CA TRP A 28 -26.54 1.84 5.80
C TRP A 28 -25.03 2.09 5.69
N TYR A 29 -24.20 1.21 6.27
CA TYR A 29 -22.75 1.35 6.21
C TYR A 29 -22.24 1.31 4.77
N ARG A 30 -22.77 0.40 3.94
CA ARG A 30 -22.43 0.31 2.51
C ARG A 30 -22.70 1.61 1.75
N ARG A 31 -23.86 2.24 1.99
CA ARG A 31 -24.20 3.52 1.38
C ARG A 31 -23.25 4.64 1.80
N GLN A 32 -22.85 4.68 3.07
CA GLN A 32 -21.89 5.68 3.54
C GLN A 32 -20.52 5.50 2.87
N VAL A 33 -20.00 4.26 2.84
CA VAL A 33 -18.71 3.98 2.18
C VAL A 33 -18.74 4.37 0.71
N LEU A 34 -19.80 3.99 -0.03
CA LEU A 34 -19.95 4.36 -1.43
C LEU A 34 -20.13 5.87 -1.62
N LYS A 35 -20.82 6.58 -0.70
CA LYS A 35 -20.95 8.03 -0.74
C LYS A 35 -19.59 8.71 -0.61
N TYR A 36 -18.74 8.29 0.33
CA TYR A 36 -17.41 8.86 0.50
C TYR A 36 -16.45 8.47 -0.65
N ALA A 37 -16.60 7.26 -1.20
CA ALA A 37 -15.80 6.82 -2.34
C ALA A 37 -16.26 7.39 -3.69
N SER A 38 -17.50 7.91 -3.78
CA SER A 38 -18.12 8.38 -5.02
C SER A 38 -17.32 9.48 -5.72
N PHE A 39 -16.69 10.38 -4.96
CA PHE A 39 -15.85 11.43 -5.53
C PHE A 39 -14.63 10.85 -6.25
N GLY A 40 -13.98 9.85 -5.65
CA GLY A 40 -12.87 9.13 -6.29
C GLY A 40 -13.31 8.40 -7.55
N TYR A 41 -14.48 7.74 -7.52
CA TYR A 41 -15.02 7.06 -8.69
C TYR A 41 -15.41 8.02 -9.80
N ALA A 42 -15.98 9.19 -9.47
CA ALA A 42 -16.29 10.22 -10.45
C ALA A 42 -15.03 10.75 -11.15
N LEU A 43 -13.94 10.99 -10.38
CA LEU A 43 -12.66 11.38 -10.96
C LEU A 43 -12.07 10.29 -11.85
N CYS A 44 -12.10 9.03 -11.42
CA CYS A 44 -11.66 7.90 -12.26
C CYS A 44 -12.47 7.80 -13.56
N ALA A 45 -13.78 8.03 -13.50
CA ALA A 45 -14.64 8.04 -14.69
C ALA A 45 -14.29 9.18 -15.65
N ILE A 46 -14.04 10.39 -15.14
CA ILE A 46 -13.62 11.54 -15.97
C ILE A 46 -12.29 11.25 -16.67
N VAL A 47 -11.30 10.72 -15.94
CA VAL A 47 -10.00 10.34 -16.52
C VAL A 47 -10.17 9.27 -17.60
N LEU A 48 -11.00 8.26 -17.34
CA LEU A 48 -11.27 7.18 -18.29
C LEU A 48 -11.97 7.66 -19.56
N LEU A 49 -12.90 8.62 -19.44
CA LEU A 49 -13.57 9.24 -20.59
C LEU A 49 -12.63 10.17 -21.38
N SER A 50 -11.64 10.77 -20.71
CA SER A 50 -10.68 11.68 -21.34
C SER A 50 -9.55 10.93 -22.07
N GLU A 51 -9.16 9.76 -21.55
CA GLU A 51 -8.02 8.97 -22.04
C GLU A 51 -8.47 7.58 -22.54
N GLY A 52 -9.37 7.58 -23.52
CA GLY A 52 -9.99 6.36 -24.08
C GLY A 52 -9.04 5.39 -24.81
N GLU A 53 -7.73 5.67 -24.88
CA GLU A 53 -6.74 4.82 -25.54
C GLU A 53 -6.16 3.72 -24.63
N ALA A 54 -6.43 3.77 -23.33
CA ALA A 54 -5.83 2.87 -22.34
C ALA A 54 -6.15 1.38 -22.50
N LEU A 55 -7.20 1.03 -23.26
CA LEU A 55 -7.55 -0.37 -23.57
C LEU A 55 -6.82 -0.92 -24.79
N ARG A 56 -6.11 -0.09 -25.57
CA ARG A 56 -5.39 -0.55 -26.77
C ARG A 56 -4.13 -1.35 -26.46
N ASP A 57 -3.58 -1.22 -25.26
CA ASP A 57 -2.33 -1.89 -24.84
C ASP A 57 -2.56 -3.15 -23.97
N LEU A 58 -3.70 -3.81 -24.16
CA LEU A 58 -4.01 -5.10 -23.53
C LEU A 58 -3.01 -6.17 -24.01
N GLY A 59 -2.13 -6.61 -23.11
CA GLY A 59 -1.04 -7.53 -23.40
C GLY A 59 -0.47 -8.18 -22.14
N TRP A 60 0.34 -9.23 -22.31
CA TRP A 60 1.05 -9.86 -21.19
C TRP A 60 2.38 -9.16 -20.96
N HIS A 61 2.43 -8.37 -19.89
CA HIS A 61 3.52 -7.43 -19.61
C HIS A 61 4.43 -7.92 -18.47
N VAL A 62 4.89 -9.17 -18.52
CA VAL A 62 5.59 -9.80 -17.39
C VAL A 62 6.94 -9.15 -17.10
N THR A 63 7.76 -8.92 -18.13
CA THR A 63 9.11 -8.36 -17.98
C THR A 63 9.05 -6.91 -17.50
N SER A 64 8.16 -6.11 -18.08
CA SER A 64 8.00 -4.70 -17.73
C SER A 64 7.42 -4.51 -16.32
N VAL A 65 6.51 -5.38 -15.87
CA VAL A 65 6.03 -5.37 -14.47
C VAL A 65 7.16 -5.68 -13.50
N LEU A 66 8.04 -6.63 -13.83
CA LEU A 66 9.11 -7.05 -12.94
C LEU A 66 10.20 -5.97 -12.82
N GLU A 67 10.56 -5.34 -13.93
CA GLU A 67 11.46 -4.17 -13.95
C GLU A 67 10.86 -2.99 -13.19
N SER A 68 9.58 -2.68 -13.39
CA SER A 68 8.93 -1.56 -12.73
C SER A 68 8.74 -1.80 -11.22
N ALA A 69 8.47 -3.05 -10.82
CA ALA A 69 8.47 -3.44 -9.43
C ALA A 69 9.87 -3.29 -8.81
N TRP A 70 10.92 -3.76 -9.49
CA TRP A 70 12.30 -3.62 -9.03
C TRP A 70 12.71 -2.15 -8.85
N PHE A 71 12.35 -1.30 -9.81
CA PHE A 71 12.52 0.15 -9.72
C PHE A 71 11.75 0.73 -8.52
N ALA A 72 10.51 0.29 -8.29
CA ALA A 72 9.73 0.73 -7.13
C ALA A 72 10.39 0.32 -5.80
N PHE A 73 10.94 -0.89 -5.71
CA PHE A 73 11.65 -1.39 -4.52
C PHE A 73 12.92 -0.60 -4.21
N THR A 74 13.71 -0.29 -5.24
CA THR A 74 14.97 0.46 -5.10
C THR A 74 14.76 1.95 -4.83
N ARG A 75 13.56 2.48 -5.11
CA ARG A 75 13.22 3.91 -4.94
C ARG A 75 13.30 4.40 -3.49
N LYS A 76 12.98 3.55 -2.50
CA LYS A 76 13.10 3.90 -1.07
C LYS A 76 13.45 2.68 -0.24
N ALA A 77 14.36 2.85 0.71
CA ALA A 77 14.70 1.83 1.71
C ALA A 77 13.46 1.31 2.47
N PHE A 78 12.44 2.16 2.67
CA PHE A 78 11.16 1.77 3.26
C PHE A 78 10.46 0.61 2.52
N PHE A 79 10.62 0.49 1.20
CA PHE A 79 10.00 -0.59 0.42
C PHE A 79 10.68 -1.94 0.58
N SER A 80 11.90 -1.98 1.14
CA SER A 80 12.55 -3.24 1.53
C SER A 80 11.78 -4.00 2.61
N LEU A 81 10.86 -3.34 3.32
CA LEU A 81 9.98 -3.97 4.31
C LEU A 81 8.78 -4.69 3.68
N ALA A 82 8.42 -4.40 2.43
CA ALA A 82 7.25 -5.00 1.79
C ALA A 82 7.31 -6.55 1.67
N PRO A 83 8.45 -7.20 1.36
CA PRO A 83 8.56 -8.66 1.35
C PRO A 83 8.32 -9.26 2.75
N VAL A 84 8.77 -8.57 3.80
CA VAL A 84 8.49 -8.93 5.20
C VAL A 84 6.99 -8.82 5.47
N GLY A 85 6.33 -7.76 4.99
CA GLY A 85 4.87 -7.61 5.08
C GLY A 85 4.10 -8.74 4.39
N VAL A 86 4.54 -9.19 3.21
CA VAL A 86 3.95 -10.35 2.53
C VAL A 86 4.13 -11.62 3.38
N ALA A 87 5.33 -11.85 3.91
CA ALA A 87 5.60 -13.01 4.77
C ALA A 87 4.72 -13.01 6.05
N VAL A 88 4.46 -11.83 6.63
CA VAL A 88 3.56 -11.66 7.78
C VAL A 88 2.12 -12.03 7.42
N ILE A 89 1.62 -11.57 6.28
CA ILE A 89 0.29 -11.95 5.81
C ILE A 89 0.23 -13.45 5.56
N ALA A 90 1.22 -14.01 4.85
CA ALA A 90 1.26 -15.43 4.49
C ALA A 90 1.29 -16.32 5.73
N THR A 91 2.16 -16.02 6.70
CA THR A 91 2.21 -16.76 7.97
C THR A 91 0.90 -16.66 8.74
N LYS A 92 0.27 -15.47 8.79
CA LYS A 92 -1.03 -15.30 9.45
C LYS A 92 -2.17 -16.07 8.76
N LEU A 93 -2.13 -16.21 7.42
CA LEU A 93 -3.11 -16.97 6.66
C LEU A 93 -2.89 -18.50 6.75
N LEU A 94 -1.63 -18.95 6.80
CA LEU A 94 -1.27 -20.37 6.83
C LEU A 94 -1.35 -20.97 8.24
N ILE A 95 -1.04 -20.19 9.29
CA ILE A 95 -1.15 -20.64 10.68
C ILE A 95 -2.62 -20.61 11.09
N LYS A 96 -3.32 -21.74 10.91
CA LYS A 96 -4.68 -21.94 11.44
C LYS A 96 -4.69 -21.76 12.97
N LYS A 97 -5.85 -21.36 13.50
CA LYS A 97 -6.21 -21.08 14.92
C LYS A 97 -5.70 -22.06 16.00
N ALA A 98 -5.08 -23.19 15.66
CA ALA A 98 -4.65 -24.22 16.57
C ALA A 98 -3.19 -24.02 16.98
N GLY A 99 -2.98 -23.44 18.16
CA GLY A 99 -1.69 -23.50 18.85
C GLY A 99 -1.27 -22.18 19.50
N HIS A 100 -0.81 -22.27 20.75
CA HIS A 100 -0.24 -21.19 21.55
C HIS A 100 1.12 -20.75 21.00
N HIS A 101 1.16 -20.24 19.76
CA HIS A 101 2.40 -19.77 19.16
C HIS A 101 2.72 -18.36 19.69
N PRO A 102 3.98 -18.07 20.08
CA PRO A 102 4.38 -16.78 20.66
C PRO A 102 4.20 -15.60 19.69
N TRP A 103 4.12 -15.88 18.38
CA TRP A 103 3.83 -14.91 17.33
C TRP A 103 2.33 -14.70 17.12
N ARG A 104 1.54 -14.78 18.19
CA ARG A 104 0.09 -14.51 18.13
C ARG A 104 -0.13 -13.01 17.98
N LEU A 105 -0.04 -12.60 16.73
CA LEU A 105 -0.50 -11.32 16.24
C LEU A 105 -1.95 -11.11 16.66
N SER A 106 -2.15 -10.22 17.63
CA SER A 106 -3.47 -9.91 18.16
C SER A 106 -4.23 -9.14 17.08
N GLY A 107 -5.36 -9.68 16.63
CA GLY A 107 -6.23 -9.00 15.67
C GLY A 107 -6.90 -9.96 14.70
N ASP A 108 -8.05 -9.54 14.19
CA ASP A 108 -8.86 -10.30 13.25
C ASP A 108 -8.05 -10.68 11.99
N ILE A 109 -8.37 -11.85 11.43
CA ILE A 109 -7.75 -12.36 10.19
C ILE A 109 -8.34 -11.68 8.95
N GLU A 110 -9.58 -11.20 9.07
CA GLU A 110 -10.37 -10.69 7.96
C GLU A 110 -9.72 -9.49 7.26
N PRO A 111 -9.19 -8.46 7.96
CA PRO A 111 -8.52 -7.33 7.30
C PRO A 111 -7.28 -7.76 6.49
N TYR A 112 -6.51 -8.73 6.99
CA TYR A 112 -5.31 -9.22 6.30
C TYR A 112 -5.66 -9.98 5.02
N LYS A 113 -6.75 -10.75 5.05
CA LYS A 113 -7.30 -11.42 3.87
C LYS A 113 -7.78 -10.40 2.84
N GLN A 114 -8.43 -9.32 3.27
CA GLN A 114 -8.88 -8.25 2.39
C GLN A 114 -7.71 -7.51 1.74
N ILE A 115 -6.66 -7.17 2.50
CA ILE A 115 -5.43 -6.58 1.96
C ILE A 115 -4.77 -7.52 0.95
N PHE A 116 -4.66 -8.80 1.27
CA PHE A 116 -4.05 -9.79 0.37
C PHE A 116 -4.81 -9.91 -0.96
N ILE A 117 -6.14 -10.02 -0.90
CA ILE A 117 -6.99 -10.07 -2.11
C ILE A 117 -6.86 -8.79 -2.92
N SER A 118 -6.90 -7.62 -2.27
CA SER A 118 -6.76 -6.33 -2.94
C SER A 118 -5.41 -6.25 -3.66
N TRP A 119 -4.32 -6.65 -3.00
CA TRP A 119 -2.98 -6.69 -3.60
C TRP A 119 -2.89 -7.63 -4.79
N LEU A 120 -3.46 -8.83 -4.69
CA LEU A 120 -3.49 -9.81 -5.78
C LEU A 120 -4.20 -9.23 -7.02
N VAL A 121 -5.31 -8.53 -6.83
CA VAL A 121 -6.00 -7.84 -7.93
C VAL A 121 -5.14 -6.77 -8.58
N VAL A 122 -4.36 -6.00 -7.80
CA VAL A 122 -3.40 -5.04 -8.40
C VAL A 122 -2.35 -5.76 -9.26
N VAL A 123 -1.82 -6.89 -8.79
CA VAL A 123 -0.83 -7.68 -9.55
C VAL A 123 -1.44 -8.20 -10.86
N ILE A 124 -2.64 -8.79 -10.82
CA ILE A 124 -3.33 -9.29 -12.03
C ILE A 124 -3.57 -8.15 -13.04
N PHE A 125 -4.06 -7.00 -12.58
CA PHE A 125 -4.28 -5.84 -13.45
C PHE A 125 -2.98 -5.30 -14.04
N SER A 126 -1.90 -5.28 -13.24
CA SER A 126 -0.59 -4.83 -13.71
C SER A 126 -0.02 -5.76 -14.79
N LEU A 127 -0.31 -7.05 -14.71
CA LEU A 127 0.14 -8.04 -15.70
C LEU A 127 -0.63 -7.96 -17.04
N THR A 128 -1.86 -7.43 -17.04
CA THR A 128 -2.79 -7.54 -18.17
C THR A 128 -3.03 -6.25 -18.96
N LEU A 129 -2.98 -5.07 -18.31
CA LEU A 129 -3.36 -3.81 -18.95
C LEU A 129 -2.14 -2.92 -19.28
N THR A 130 -1.22 -2.72 -18.33
CA THR A 130 0.05 -1.99 -18.45
C THR A 130 0.78 -2.16 -17.11
N PRO A 131 2.13 -2.11 -17.02
CA PRO A 131 2.83 -2.03 -15.73
C PRO A 131 2.37 -0.82 -14.91
N ILE A 132 1.40 -1.02 -14.02
CA ILE A 132 0.90 0.02 -13.13
C ILE A 132 1.92 0.28 -12.02
N MET A 133 2.57 -0.77 -11.51
CA MET A 133 3.46 -0.69 -10.34
C MET A 133 4.75 0.06 -10.66
N GLY A 134 5.03 1.17 -9.97
CA GLY A 134 6.36 1.79 -9.94
C GLY A 134 6.60 2.97 -10.89
N ILE A 135 5.72 3.19 -11.88
CA ILE A 135 5.83 4.31 -12.82
C ILE A 135 5.46 5.64 -12.14
N ASP A 136 4.32 5.66 -11.46
CA ASP A 136 3.79 6.88 -10.83
C ASP A 136 3.80 6.80 -9.31
N PHE A 137 3.87 7.95 -8.64
CA PHE A 137 3.73 8.02 -7.18
C PHE A 137 2.41 7.39 -6.70
N SER A 138 1.34 7.54 -7.48
CA SER A 138 0.01 6.99 -7.20
C SER A 138 -0.07 5.46 -7.31
N SER A 139 0.92 4.77 -7.89
CA SER A 139 0.93 3.32 -7.96
C SER A 139 1.79 2.64 -6.91
N VAL A 140 2.44 3.41 -6.03
CA VAL A 140 3.29 2.90 -4.96
C VAL A 140 2.49 2.54 -3.70
N TRP A 141 1.23 2.98 -3.59
CA TRP A 141 0.37 2.72 -2.43
C TRP A 141 0.26 1.25 -2.00
N PRO A 142 0.13 0.26 -2.91
CA PRO A 142 0.10 -1.15 -2.53
C PRO A 142 1.39 -1.60 -1.83
N LEU A 143 2.54 -1.12 -2.29
CA LEU A 143 3.86 -1.37 -1.67
C LEU A 143 3.97 -0.67 -0.32
N VAL A 144 3.48 0.56 -0.20
CA VAL A 144 3.46 1.30 1.07
C VAL A 144 2.68 0.51 2.13
N ILE A 145 1.46 0.06 1.80
CA ILE A 145 0.60 -0.69 2.73
C ILE A 145 1.30 -1.97 3.20
N LEU A 146 1.95 -2.70 2.29
CA LEU A 146 2.73 -3.88 2.63
C LEU A 146 3.91 -3.56 3.55
N SER A 147 4.63 -2.48 3.32
CA SER A 147 5.74 -2.04 4.18
C SER A 147 5.30 -1.53 5.56
N VAL A 148 4.06 -1.05 5.71
CA VAL A 148 3.53 -0.59 7.00
C VAL A 148 3.19 -1.75 7.93
N LEU A 149 2.73 -2.89 7.39
CA LEU A 149 2.37 -4.06 8.19
C LEU A 149 3.48 -4.55 9.15
N PRO A 150 4.75 -4.75 8.73
CA PRO A 150 5.81 -5.16 9.64
C PRO A 150 6.14 -4.08 10.67
N LEU A 151 5.94 -2.79 10.36
CA LEU A 151 6.11 -1.71 11.34
C LEU A 151 5.03 -1.77 12.43
N GLU A 152 3.79 -2.06 12.07
CA GLU A 152 2.72 -2.28 13.04
C GLU A 152 3.09 -3.41 14.02
N LEU A 153 3.66 -4.51 13.52
CA LEU A 153 4.14 -5.61 14.37
C LEU A 153 5.20 -5.18 15.36
N LEU A 154 6.18 -4.42 14.88
CA LEU A 154 7.26 -3.90 15.70
C LEU A 154 6.67 -3.03 16.81
N PHE A 155 5.76 -2.11 16.47
CA PHE A 155 5.09 -1.26 17.47
C PHE A 155 4.27 -2.04 18.48
N GLN A 156 3.50 -3.04 18.05
CA GLN A 156 2.70 -3.87 18.97
C GLN A 156 3.59 -4.64 19.96
N THR A 157 4.72 -5.18 19.48
CA THR A 157 5.68 -5.92 20.32
C THR A 157 6.35 -4.99 21.34
N ILE A 158 6.74 -3.80 20.91
CA ILE A 158 7.43 -2.81 21.76
C ILE A 158 6.47 -2.18 22.78
N SER A 159 5.21 -1.95 22.41
CA SER A 159 4.19 -1.42 23.32
C SER A 159 3.94 -2.32 24.53
N ARG A 160 4.15 -3.64 24.41
CA ARG A 160 4.00 -4.60 25.52
C ARG A 160 5.17 -4.57 26.51
N LEU A 161 6.34 -4.09 26.11
CA LEU A 161 7.59 -4.13 26.89
C LEU A 161 7.86 -2.85 27.70
N ARG A 162 6.83 -2.06 28.01
CA ARG A 162 7.00 -0.67 28.45
C ARG A 162 7.44 -0.53 29.92
N SER A 163 8.73 -0.21 30.10
CA SER A 163 9.19 0.80 31.07
C SER A 163 9.39 2.13 30.32
N SER A 164 8.88 3.23 30.88
CA SER A 164 8.47 4.46 30.17
C SER A 164 9.56 5.25 29.44
N ARG A 165 10.86 4.98 29.64
CA ARG A 165 11.97 5.78 29.06
C ARG A 165 12.54 5.24 27.74
N ASN A 166 12.40 3.95 27.44
CA ASN A 166 13.04 3.35 26.26
C ASN A 166 12.25 3.54 24.95
N MET A 167 10.95 3.82 25.05
CA MET A 167 10.09 4.08 23.88
C MET A 167 10.42 5.41 23.20
N ILE A 168 11.00 6.37 23.94
CA ILE A 168 11.41 7.68 23.43
C ILE A 168 12.62 7.52 22.48
N TYR A 169 13.58 6.64 22.78
CA TYR A 169 14.74 6.36 21.92
C TYR A 169 14.38 5.59 20.65
N LEU A 170 13.42 4.66 20.73
CA LEU A 170 13.00 3.86 19.59
C LEU A 170 12.19 4.67 18.57
N ILE A 171 11.37 5.62 19.04
CA ILE A 171 10.69 6.60 18.19
C ILE A 171 11.71 7.54 17.52
N TYR A 172 12.79 7.91 18.23
CA TYR A 172 13.85 8.77 17.68
C TYR A 172 14.66 8.09 16.55
N ILE A 173 14.99 6.80 16.69
CA ILE A 173 15.67 6.01 15.65
C ILE A 173 14.76 5.78 14.43
N LEU A 174 13.45 5.64 14.64
CA LEU A 174 12.47 5.52 13.55
C LEU A 174 12.28 6.83 12.77
N ILE A 175 12.36 7.97 13.47
CA ILE A 175 12.36 9.32 12.90
C ILE A 175 13.66 9.58 12.11
N CYS A 176 14.83 9.14 12.59
CA CYS A 176 16.11 9.18 11.86
C CYS A 176 16.19 8.20 10.67
N LEU A 177 15.42 7.11 10.65
CA LEU A 177 15.37 6.17 9.52
C LEU A 177 14.42 6.61 8.40
N LEU A 178 13.46 7.49 8.71
CA LEU A 178 12.65 8.26 7.76
C LEU A 178 13.39 9.50 7.20
N ASP A 179 14.52 9.86 7.80
CA ASP A 179 15.30 11.09 7.63
C ASP A 179 16.08 11.20 6.31
N SER A 180 16.24 10.12 5.52
CA SER A 180 16.87 10.25 4.18
C SER A 180 16.07 11.13 3.21
N HIS A 181 14.77 11.32 3.47
CA HIS A 181 13.96 12.33 2.80
C HIS A 181 13.96 13.70 3.47
N PHE A 182 14.33 13.79 4.75
CA PHE A 182 14.38 15.06 5.47
C PHE A 182 15.72 15.75 5.21
N GLU A 183 16.86 15.05 5.27
CA GLU A 183 18.18 15.61 4.97
C GLU A 183 18.24 16.22 3.55
N GLY A 184 17.70 15.52 2.56
CA GLY A 184 17.62 16.01 1.18
C GLY A 184 16.68 17.20 0.99
N ARG A 185 15.56 17.26 1.72
CA ARG A 185 14.61 18.39 1.66
C ARG A 185 15.09 19.59 2.46
N VAL A 186 15.78 19.37 3.58
CA VAL A 186 16.42 20.41 4.39
C VAL A 186 17.60 21.03 3.63
N LYS A 187 18.40 20.25 2.89
CA LYS A 187 19.41 20.78 1.95
C LYS A 187 18.79 21.67 0.87
N ILE A 188 17.65 21.28 0.30
CA ILE A 188 16.95 22.11 -0.71
C ILE A 188 16.42 23.40 -0.07
N PHE A 189 15.85 23.32 1.13
CA PHE A 189 15.36 24.49 1.88
C PHE A 189 16.51 25.44 2.26
N LEU A 190 17.64 24.93 2.76
CA LEU A 190 18.83 25.74 3.12
C LEU A 190 19.43 26.44 1.89
N ARG A 191 19.48 25.74 0.74
CA ARG A 191 19.93 26.30 -0.53
C ARG A 191 18.98 27.38 -1.07
N LEU A 192 17.68 27.30 -0.78
CA LEU A 192 16.67 28.29 -1.16
C LEU A 192 16.71 29.57 -0.28
N PHE A 193 17.19 29.44 0.96
CA PHE A 193 17.39 30.55 1.91
C PHE A 193 18.81 31.15 1.85
N GLY A 194 19.68 30.68 0.94
CA GLY A 194 20.98 31.27 0.70
C GLY A 194 22.01 31.07 1.83
N ILE A 195 21.86 30.02 2.65
CA ILE A 195 22.79 29.68 3.74
C ILE A 195 23.80 28.62 3.28
N ASP A 196 24.17 28.64 2.00
CA ASP A 196 25.32 27.91 1.47
C ASP A 196 26.16 28.90 0.67
N SER A 197 27.08 29.58 1.36
CA SER A 197 28.29 30.17 0.78
C SER A 197 29.49 29.34 1.21
#